data_AF-A0A537KL61-F1
#
_entry.id   AF-A0A537KL61-F1
#
_cell.length_a   1.000
_cell.length_b   1.000
_cell.length_c   1.000
_cell.angle_alpha   90.00
_cell.angle_beta   90.00
_cell.angle_gamma   90.00
#
_symmetry.space_group_name_H-M   'P 1'
#
loop_
_entity.id
_entity.type
_entity.pdbx_description
1 polymer ?
#
loop_
_entity_poly.entity_id
_entity_poly.type
_entity_poly.pdbx_seq_one_letter_code
_entity_poly.pdbx_strand_id
1 'polypeptide(L)'
;MNEELAGYLQQIEAVKREAETFLTGMTDAQFNWRPGPDRWSIAQCFDHLNVSVRKTIPAFDRAIAAARARGRLAPGPFRYGWFARWMVGSMEPPVKRRQGTFKILLPAQEVPLAPTLAEFRMVRDRRQTSPTVEAEVVGGR
;
A
#
# COMPACT_ATOMS: atom_id res chain seq x y z
N MET A 1 13.07 -3.61 17.52
CA MET A 1 12.39 -3.34 16.22
C MET A 1 13.33 -3.72 15.09
N ASN A 2 12.87 -4.48 14.09
CA ASN A 2 13.70 -4.85 12.92
C ASN A 2 14.01 -3.59 12.09
N GLU A 3 15.28 -3.35 11.75
CA GLU A 3 15.73 -2.19 10.95
C GLU A 3 15.00 -2.08 9.60
N GLU A 4 14.68 -3.23 8.99
CA GLU A 4 13.93 -3.30 7.74
C GLU A 4 12.51 -2.72 7.90
N LEU A 5 11.83 -3.05 9.01
CA LEU A 5 10.49 -2.52 9.31
C LEU A 5 10.52 -1.02 9.57
N ALA A 6 11.53 -0.54 10.30
CA ALA A 6 11.72 0.90 10.52
C ALA A 6 11.93 1.64 9.19
N GLY A 7 12.74 1.07 8.28
CA GLY A 7 12.94 1.59 6.93
C GLY A 7 11.63 1.69 6.14
N TYR A 8 10.80 0.64 6.15
CA TYR A 8 9.50 0.67 5.45
C TYR A 8 8.54 1.72 6.02
N LEU A 9 8.50 1.91 7.34
CA LEU A 9 7.67 2.95 7.95
C LEU A 9 8.12 4.36 7.54
N GLN A 10 9.43 4.60 7.49
CA GLN A 10 9.97 5.87 7.00
C GLN A 10 9.61 6.11 5.52
N GLN A 11 9.69 5.07 4.69
CA GLN A 11 9.29 5.16 3.28
C GLN A 11 7.80 5.45 3.11
N ILE A 12 6.94 4.83 3.92
CA ILE A 12 5.49 5.13 3.91
C ILE A 12 5.25 6.60 4.25
N GLU A 13 5.95 7.13 5.25
CA GLU A 13 5.84 8.54 5.63
C GLU A 13 6.33 9.48 4.52
N ALA A 14 7.47 9.16 3.90
CA ALA A 14 7.99 9.92 2.77
C ALA A 14 7.00 9.97 1.60
N VAL A 15 6.44 8.82 1.21
CA VAL A 15 5.47 8.73 0.11
C VAL A 15 4.19 9.53 0.38
N LYS A 16 3.72 9.58 1.64
CA LYS A 16 2.58 10.43 2.00
C LYS A 16 2.90 11.91 1.78
N ARG A 17 4.04 12.40 2.28
CA ARG A 17 4.45 13.81 2.10
C ARG A 17 4.68 14.18 0.63
N GLU A 18 5.30 13.29 -0.13
CA GLU A 18 5.53 13.47 -1.56
C GLU A 18 4.22 13.57 -2.33
N ALA A 19 3.23 12.72 -2.02
CA ALA A 19 1.90 12.79 -2.63
C ALA A 19 1.21 14.12 -2.35
N GLU A 20 1.30 14.64 -1.12
CA GLU A 20 0.73 15.94 -0.75
C GLU A 20 1.38 17.08 -1.52
N THR A 21 2.71 17.07 -1.59
CA THR A 21 3.49 18.07 -2.31
C THR A 21 3.15 18.03 -3.80
N PHE A 22 3.06 16.84 -4.38
CA PHE A 22 2.74 16.64 -5.79
C PHE A 22 1.34 17.13 -6.17
N LEU A 23 0.35 16.99 -5.29
CA LEU A 23 -1.03 17.40 -5.54
C LEU A 23 -1.35 18.83 -5.07
N THR A 24 -0.38 19.53 -4.47
CA THR A 24 -0.58 20.88 -3.95
C THR A 24 -0.94 21.86 -5.08
N GLY A 25 -2.05 22.59 -4.90
CA GLY A 25 -2.54 23.57 -5.88
C GLY A 25 -3.21 22.97 -7.11
N MET A 26 -3.36 21.65 -7.19
CA MET A 26 -4.03 20.97 -8.30
C MET A 26 -5.56 21.06 -8.14
N THR A 27 -6.26 21.28 -9.26
CA THR A 27 -7.74 21.25 -9.32
C THR A 27 -8.26 19.85 -9.60
N ASP A 28 -9.54 19.58 -9.29
CA ASP A 28 -10.19 18.30 -9.64
C ASP A 28 -10.15 18.00 -11.13
N ALA A 29 -10.26 19.03 -11.98
CA ALA A 29 -10.19 18.88 -13.43
C ALA A 29 -8.80 18.42 -13.89
N GLN A 30 -7.72 18.98 -13.33
CA GLN A 30 -6.35 18.53 -13.60
C GLN A 30 -6.11 17.12 -13.05
N PHE A 31 -6.63 16.82 -11.87
CA PHE A 31 -6.49 15.51 -11.23
C PHE A 31 -7.15 14.39 -12.04
N ASN A 32 -8.33 14.66 -12.61
CA ASN A 32 -9.09 13.72 -13.43
C ASN A 32 -8.70 13.77 -14.93
N TRP A 33 -7.83 14.68 -15.35
CA TRP A 33 -7.40 14.76 -16.75
C TRP A 33 -6.73 13.46 -17.21
N ARG A 34 -7.12 13.01 -18.41
CA ARG A 34 -6.62 11.76 -19.01
C ARG A 34 -5.77 12.06 -20.23
N PRO A 35 -4.57 11.47 -20.36
CA PRO A 35 -3.74 11.63 -21.54
C PRO A 35 -4.24 10.83 -22.76
N GLY A 36 -5.26 9.97 -22.59
CA GLY A 36 -5.89 9.19 -23.67
C GLY A 36 -6.95 8.22 -23.15
N PRO A 37 -7.77 7.64 -24.05
CA PRO A 37 -8.91 6.80 -23.70
C PRO A 37 -8.53 5.50 -22.97
N ASP A 38 -7.32 4.99 -23.20
CA ASP A 38 -6.80 3.76 -22.56
C ASP A 38 -5.74 4.04 -21.50
N ARG A 39 -5.63 5.30 -21.05
CA ARG A 39 -4.68 5.71 -20.02
C ARG A 39 -5.41 6.20 -18.78
N TRP A 40 -4.79 5.94 -17.63
CA TRP A 40 -5.29 6.41 -16.35
C TRP A 40 -4.95 7.87 -16.13
N SER A 41 -5.88 8.61 -15.52
CA SER A 41 -5.61 9.92 -14.93
C SER A 41 -4.78 9.79 -13.66
N ILE A 42 -4.32 10.93 -13.11
CA ILE A 42 -3.68 10.98 -11.80
C ILE A 42 -4.66 10.45 -10.73
N ALA A 43 -5.92 10.85 -10.82
CA ALA A 43 -7.00 10.39 -9.96
C ALA A 43 -7.13 8.86 -9.93
N GLN A 44 -7.14 8.24 -11.11
CA GLN A 44 -7.24 6.79 -11.25
C GLN A 44 -6.02 6.06 -10.70
N CYS A 45 -4.82 6.63 -10.85
CA CYS A 45 -3.62 6.07 -10.23
C CYS A 45 -3.70 6.10 -8.70
N PHE A 46 -4.10 7.22 -8.11
CA PHE A 46 -4.25 7.36 -6.66
C PHE A 46 -5.34 6.45 -6.08
N ASP A 47 -6.50 6.40 -6.73
CA ASP A 47 -7.60 5.53 -6.30
C ASP A 47 -7.22 4.05 -6.41
N HIS A 48 -6.53 3.64 -7.48
CA HIS A 48 -6.02 2.28 -7.61
C HIS A 48 -5.12 1.88 -6.43
N LEU A 49 -4.24 2.77 -6.00
CA LEU A 49 -3.38 2.53 -4.83
C LEU A 49 -4.20 2.39 -3.54
N ASN A 50 -5.23 3.21 -3.36
CA ASN A 50 -6.12 3.14 -2.19
C ASN A 50 -6.92 1.84 -2.16
N VAL A 51 -7.56 1.48 -3.28
CA VAL A 51 -8.29 0.22 -3.46
C VAL A 51 -7.38 -0.98 -3.17
N SER A 52 -6.15 -0.95 -3.68
CA SER A 52 -5.17 -2.02 -3.47
C SER A 52 -4.89 -2.25 -1.99
N VAL A 53 -4.61 -1.19 -1.22
CA VAL A 53 -4.39 -1.31 0.24
C VAL A 53 -5.67 -1.77 0.95
N ARG A 54 -6.82 -1.17 0.63
CA ARG A 54 -8.11 -1.50 1.25
C ARG A 54 -8.54 -2.96 1.05
N LYS A 55 -8.16 -3.58 -0.08
CA LYS A 55 -8.48 -4.98 -0.37
C LYS A 55 -7.45 -5.97 0.18
N THR A 56 -6.16 -5.65 0.05
CA THR A 56 -5.08 -6.60 0.38
C THR A 56 -4.84 -6.73 1.88
N ILE A 57 -4.84 -5.62 2.63
CA ILE A 57 -4.53 -5.63 4.06
C ILE A 57 -5.51 -6.51 4.86
N PRO A 58 -6.84 -6.35 4.74
CA PRO A 58 -7.77 -7.23 5.45
C PRO A 58 -7.66 -8.70 5.03
N ALA A 59 -7.28 -8.97 3.77
CA ALA A 59 -7.06 -10.34 3.31
C ALA A 59 -5.83 -10.97 3.96
N PHE A 60 -4.74 -10.21 4.11
CA PHE A 60 -3.56 -10.64 4.85
C PHE A 60 -3.87 -10.87 6.32
N ASP A 61 -4.60 -9.98 6.98
CA ASP A 61 -4.95 -10.12 8.38
C ASP A 61 -5.77 -11.41 8.62
N ARG A 62 -6.76 -11.68 7.75
CA ARG A 62 -7.52 -12.94 7.78
C ARG A 62 -6.63 -14.18 7.55
N ALA A 63 -5.71 -14.12 6.59
CA ALA A 63 -4.81 -15.23 6.29
C ALA A 63 -3.87 -15.53 7.47
N ILE A 64 -3.34 -14.49 8.11
CA ILE A 64 -2.48 -14.59 9.30
C ILE A 64 -3.27 -15.18 10.47
N ALA A 65 -4.47 -14.67 10.76
CA ALA A 65 -5.33 -15.20 11.81
C ALA A 65 -5.66 -16.69 11.59
N ALA A 66 -6.01 -17.06 10.35
CA ALA A 66 -6.30 -18.45 9.99
C ALA A 66 -5.07 -19.37 10.01
N ALA A 67 -3.85 -18.84 9.87
CA ALA A 67 -2.63 -19.61 10.07
C ALA A 67 -2.34 -19.82 11.55
N ARG A 68 -2.49 -18.78 12.37
CA ARG A 68 -2.35 -18.84 13.84
C ARG A 68 -3.34 -19.82 14.47
N ALA A 69 -4.61 -19.77 14.06
CA ALA A 69 -5.65 -20.70 14.53
C ALA A 69 -5.34 -22.18 14.21
N ARG A 70 -4.50 -22.44 13.21
CA ARG A 70 -4.03 -23.79 12.83
C ARG A 70 -2.66 -24.14 13.44
N GLY A 71 -2.16 -23.34 14.38
CA GLY A 71 -0.84 -23.54 15.01
C GLY A 71 0.34 -23.36 14.07
N ARG A 72 0.15 -22.76 12.88
CA ARG A 72 1.23 -22.52 11.92
C ARG A 72 1.99 -21.26 12.30
N LEU A 73 2.90 -21.41 13.24
CA LEU A 73 3.84 -20.39 13.68
C LEU A 73 5.26 -20.79 13.22
N ALA A 74 6.10 -19.80 12.94
CA ALA A 74 7.51 -20.02 12.64
C ALA A 74 8.36 -19.26 13.66
N PRO A 75 9.34 -19.90 14.33
CA PRO A 75 10.36 -19.16 15.05
C PRO A 75 11.16 -18.34 14.02
N GLY A 76 11.29 -17.03 14.24
CA GLY A 76 11.94 -16.12 13.30
C GLY A 76 13.43 -16.45 13.06
N PRO A 77 14.11 -15.75 12.14
CA PRO A 77 13.61 -14.66 11.29
C PRO A 77 12.84 -15.18 10.06
N PHE A 78 11.83 -14.42 9.62
CA PHE A 78 11.10 -14.72 8.40
C PHE A 78 12.02 -14.59 7.18
N ARG A 79 11.98 -15.57 6.27
CA ARG A 79 12.74 -15.54 5.02
C ARG A 79 11.80 -15.72 3.85
N TYR A 80 11.91 -14.86 2.85
CA TYR A 80 11.20 -15.04 1.59
C TYR A 80 11.70 -16.33 0.90
N GLY A 81 10.77 -17.25 0.62
CA GLY A 81 11.03 -18.35 -0.32
C GLY A 81 11.29 -17.82 -1.74
N TRP A 82 11.81 -18.68 -2.62
CA TRP A 82 12.19 -18.30 -3.99
C TRP A 82 11.05 -17.60 -4.76
N PHE A 83 9.81 -18.10 -4.62
CA PHE A 83 8.63 -17.53 -5.26
C PHE A 83 8.29 -16.14 -4.72
N ALA A 84 8.37 -15.96 -3.40
CA ALA A 84 8.10 -14.66 -2.78
C ALA A 84 9.16 -13.62 -3.17
N ARG A 85 10.45 -14.01 -3.23
CA ARG A 85 11.52 -13.15 -3.74
C ARG A 85 11.29 -12.75 -5.19
N TRP A 86 10.90 -13.69 -6.04
CA TRP A 86 10.57 -13.42 -7.44
C TRP A 86 9.39 -12.45 -7.58
N MET A 87 8.34 -12.64 -6.78
CA MET A 87 7.17 -11.74 -6.77
C MET A 87 7.55 -10.33 -6.33
N VAL A 88 8.24 -10.19 -5.19
CA VAL A 88 8.68 -8.88 -4.67
C VAL A 88 9.55 -8.16 -5.70
N GLY A 89 10.56 -8.84 -6.26
CA GLY A 89 11.43 -8.27 -7.29
C GLY A 89 10.75 -7.97 -8.63
N SER A 90 9.54 -8.48 -8.86
CA SER A 90 8.73 -8.11 -10.03
C SER A 90 7.93 -6.81 -9.83
N MET A 91 7.74 -6.40 -8.57
CA MET A 91 7.00 -5.21 -8.17
C MET A 91 7.92 -4.04 -7.78
N GLU A 92 9.20 -4.30 -7.50
CA GLU A 92 10.21 -3.25 -7.26
C GLU A 92 10.44 -2.39 -8.51
N PRO A 93 10.50 -1.04 -8.36
CA PRO A 93 10.92 -0.15 -9.42
C PRO A 93 12.39 -0.43 -9.82
N PRO A 94 12.77 -0.35 -11.11
CA PRO A 94 11.94 -0.08 -12.29
C PRO A 94 11.14 -1.30 -12.75
N VAL A 95 9.88 -1.08 -13.17
CA VAL A 95 8.99 -2.15 -13.66
C VAL A 95 9.60 -2.88 -14.85
N LYS A 96 10.01 -4.14 -14.64
CA LYS A 96 10.61 -4.96 -15.70
C LYS A 96 9.59 -5.50 -16.69
N ARG A 97 8.30 -5.56 -16.29
CA ARG A 97 7.20 -6.07 -17.10
C ARG A 97 5.93 -5.27 -16.85
N ARG A 98 5.24 -4.87 -17.93
CA ARG A 98 3.92 -4.24 -17.86
C ARG A 98 2.88 -5.34 -17.65
N GLN A 99 2.05 -5.20 -16.64
CA GLN A 99 0.97 -6.15 -16.33
C GLN A 99 -0.35 -5.39 -16.26
N GLY A 100 -1.42 -6.02 -16.74
CA GLY A 100 -2.76 -5.46 -16.62
C GLY A 100 -3.26 -5.55 -15.17
N THR A 101 -3.97 -4.53 -14.73
CA THR A 101 -4.56 -4.49 -13.39
C THR A 101 -5.68 -5.53 -13.26
N PHE A 102 -5.69 -6.26 -12.15
CA PHE A 102 -6.78 -7.18 -11.83
C PHE A 102 -8.09 -6.41 -11.64
N LYS A 103 -9.22 -6.97 -12.11
CA LYS A 103 -10.54 -6.31 -12.07
C LYS A 103 -10.96 -5.83 -10.67
N ILE A 104 -10.57 -6.56 -9.62
CA ILE A 104 -10.86 -6.21 -8.22
C ILE A 104 -10.11 -4.96 -7.73
N LEU A 105 -9.07 -4.55 -8.44
CA LEU A 105 -8.21 -3.41 -8.14
C LEU A 105 -8.42 -2.24 -9.10
N LEU A 106 -9.43 -2.29 -9.98
CA LEU A 106 -9.68 -1.18 -10.89
C LEU A 106 -10.14 0.06 -10.12
N PRO A 107 -9.60 1.24 -10.47
CA PRO A 107 -10.06 2.49 -9.89
C PRO A 107 -11.45 2.88 -10.41
N ALA A 108 -12.13 3.75 -9.68
CA ALA A 108 -13.29 4.48 -10.18
C ALA A 108 -12.90 5.37 -11.38
N GLN A 109 -13.89 5.73 -12.21
CA GLN A 109 -13.61 6.50 -13.43
C GLN A 109 -13.17 7.92 -13.13
N GLU A 110 -13.85 8.57 -12.18
CA GLU A 110 -13.55 9.91 -11.70
C GLU A 110 -13.70 9.94 -10.18
N VAL A 111 -12.80 10.67 -9.51
CA VAL A 111 -12.84 10.86 -8.06
C VAL A 111 -12.39 12.27 -7.68
N PRO A 112 -12.96 12.86 -6.62
CA PRO A 112 -12.52 14.15 -6.12
C PRO A 112 -11.14 14.03 -5.45
N LEU A 113 -10.29 15.03 -5.66
CA LEU A 113 -8.90 15.07 -5.18
C LEU A 113 -8.84 14.98 -3.66
N ALA A 114 -9.52 15.89 -2.95
CA ALA A 114 -9.38 16.00 -1.50
C ALA A 114 -9.77 14.71 -0.76
N PRO A 115 -10.92 14.05 -1.04
CA PRO A 115 -11.26 12.76 -0.44
C PRO A 115 -10.28 11.64 -0.83
N THR A 116 -9.80 11.63 -2.07
CA THR A 116 -8.85 10.60 -2.54
C THR A 116 -7.52 10.70 -1.80
N LEU A 117 -7.01 11.93 -1.59
CA LEU A 117 -5.79 12.17 -0.82
C LEU A 117 -5.98 11.88 0.68
N ALA A 118 -7.15 12.23 1.24
CA ALA A 118 -7.48 11.88 2.62
C ALA A 118 -7.53 10.36 2.83
N GLU A 119 -8.15 9.61 1.91
CA GLU A 119 -8.12 8.14 1.95
C GLU A 119 -6.69 7.62 1.79
N PHE A 120 -5.90 8.22 0.90
CA PHE A 120 -4.51 7.83 0.66
C PHE A 120 -3.67 7.86 1.94
N ARG A 121 -3.81 8.91 2.75
CA ARG A 121 -3.19 8.99 4.08
C ARG A 121 -3.76 7.92 5.02
N MET A 122 -5.08 7.90 5.19
CA MET A 122 -5.78 7.04 6.15
C MET A 122 -5.45 5.55 5.98
N VAL A 123 -5.46 5.03 4.75
CA VAL A 123 -5.25 3.59 4.51
C VAL A 123 -3.81 3.17 4.81
N ARG A 124 -2.85 4.11 4.77
CA ARG A 124 -1.43 3.88 5.08
C ARG A 124 -1.13 4.03 6.57
N ASP A 125 -1.95 4.78 7.32
CA ASP A 125 -1.79 4.97 8.76
C ASP A 125 -2.41 3.86 9.60
N ARG A 126 -3.41 3.14 9.07
CA ARG A 126 -4.15 2.08 9.80
C ARG A 126 -3.27 1.02 10.47
N ARG A 127 -2.06 0.77 9.97
CA ARG A 127 -1.12 -0.19 10.58
C ARG A 127 -0.13 0.43 11.56
N GLN A 128 0.09 1.74 11.55
CA GLN A 128 0.88 2.40 12.59
C GLN A 128 0.17 2.33 13.95
N THR A 129 -1.17 2.32 13.96
CA THR A 129 -2.00 2.34 15.17
C THR A 129 -2.50 0.96 15.63
N SER A 130 -2.07 -0.13 15.00
CA SER A 130 -2.45 -1.47 15.47
C SER A 130 -1.62 -1.86 16.71
N PRO A 131 -2.25 -2.30 17.82
CA PRO A 131 -1.58 -2.54 19.11
C PRO A 131 -0.50 -3.62 19.07
N THR A 132 -0.41 -4.41 18.01
CA THR A 132 0.69 -5.38 17.80
C THR A 132 2.04 -4.69 17.55
N VAL A 133 2.05 -3.49 16.95
CA VAL A 133 3.28 -2.71 16.76
C VAL A 133 3.68 -1.99 18.05
N GLU A 134 2.72 -1.44 18.79
CA GLU A 134 3.02 -0.79 20.09
C GLU A 134 3.44 -1.77 21.19
N ALA A 135 2.92 -3.01 21.18
CA ALA A 135 3.35 -4.05 22.10
C ALA A 135 4.83 -4.48 21.89
N GLU A 136 5.35 -4.38 20.66
CA GLU A 136 6.80 -4.56 20.40
C GLU A 136 7.63 -3.31 20.78
N VAL A 137 7.01 -2.13 20.86
CA VAL A 137 7.68 -0.87 21.27
C VAL A 137 7.84 -0.77 22.79
N VAL A 138 6.90 -1.32 23.57
CA VAL A 138 6.93 -1.23 25.06
C VAL A 138 7.64 -2.42 25.71
N GLY A 139 7.72 -3.58 25.04
CA GLY A 139 8.26 -4.83 25.63
C GLY A 139 9.77 -5.07 25.47
N GLY A 140 10.52 -4.15 24.86
CA GLY A 140 11.96 -4.28 24.61
C GLY A 140 12.80 -3.45 25.59
N ARG A 141 12.89 -3.89 26.85
CA ARG A 141 13.94 -3.49 27.79
C ARG A 141 14.42 -4.71 28.57
#